data_AF-A0A948HG99-F1
#
_entry.id   AF-A0A948HG99-F1
#
_cell.length_a   1.000
_cell.length_b   1.000
_cell.length_c   1.000
_cell.angle_alpha   90.00
_cell.angle_beta   90.00
_cell.angle_gamma   90.00
#
_symmetry.space_group_name_H-M   'P 1'
#
loop_
_entity.id
_entity.type
_entity.pdbx_description
1 polymer ?
#
loop_
_entity_poly.entity_id
_entity_poly.type
_entity_poly.pdbx_seq_one_letter_code
_entity_poly.pdbx_strand_id
1 'polypeptide(L)'
;ELPDGLNFLAAHPNLLVSRTFSKAYGLAGLRIGYGVTTKEIAAVLNKIREPFNINRFAQVAAWELLNNQSFVRKTVSYVNQEKKYLYRELAKCDLSFIASATNFVVVNFKKNTESLNTYLLSKGVIIRELSGWGLPSYFRVTIGLKKENKKFIKHLKEYIGRSRQ
;
A
#
# COMPACT_ATOMS: atom_id res chain seq x y z
N GLU A 1 -0.79 17.36 9.04
CA GLU A 1 -2.07 16.64 8.86
C GLU A 1 -2.14 16.13 7.42
N LEU A 2 -2.78 14.98 7.15
CA LEU A 2 -2.95 14.51 5.76
C LEU A 2 -4.23 15.14 5.17
N PRO A 3 -4.27 15.50 3.87
CA PRO A 3 -5.45 16.10 3.28
C PRO A 3 -6.64 15.13 3.27
N ASP A 4 -7.82 15.62 3.64
CA ASP A 4 -9.08 14.89 3.47
C ASP A 4 -9.76 15.33 2.17
N GLY A 5 -9.73 14.47 1.17
CA GLY A 5 -10.36 14.72 -0.13
C GLY A 5 -11.85 15.05 -0.05
N LEU A 6 -12.58 14.58 0.97
CA LEU A 6 -13.99 14.93 1.14
C LEU A 6 -14.18 16.40 1.52
N ASN A 7 -13.26 16.98 2.29
CA ASN A 7 -13.29 18.40 2.62
C ASN A 7 -13.03 19.26 1.38
N PHE A 8 -12.14 18.84 0.48
CA PHE A 8 -11.87 19.54 -0.77
C PHE A 8 -13.03 19.46 -1.76
N LEU A 9 -13.80 18.38 -1.75
CA LEU A 9 -14.91 18.17 -2.68
C LEU A 9 -15.95 19.29 -2.60
N ALA A 10 -16.21 19.82 -1.38
CA ALA A 10 -17.16 20.90 -1.17
C ALA A 10 -16.76 22.20 -1.90
N ALA A 11 -15.46 22.45 -2.04
CA ALA A 11 -14.94 23.65 -2.68
C ALA A 11 -14.66 23.45 -4.19
N HIS A 12 -14.57 22.21 -4.67
CA HIS A 12 -14.03 21.88 -6.00
C HIS A 12 -14.98 20.92 -6.75
N PRO A 13 -15.95 21.44 -7.52
CA PRO A 13 -16.97 20.61 -8.17
C PRO A 13 -16.44 19.72 -9.30
N ASN A 14 -15.20 19.95 -9.73
CA ASN A 14 -14.47 19.12 -10.70
C ASN A 14 -13.65 17.99 -10.04
N LEU A 15 -13.75 17.80 -8.73
CA LEU A 15 -13.00 16.79 -7.99
C LEU A 15 -13.74 15.45 -7.93
N LEU A 16 -12.97 14.36 -8.04
CA LEU A 16 -13.42 13.00 -7.76
C LEU A 16 -12.48 12.36 -6.75
N VAL A 17 -13.03 11.91 -5.63
CA VAL A 17 -12.30 11.16 -4.60
C VAL A 17 -12.56 9.69 -4.82
N SER A 18 -11.52 8.92 -5.14
CA SER A 18 -11.61 7.47 -5.26
C SER A 18 -11.16 6.77 -3.97
N ARG A 19 -11.89 5.71 -3.59
CA ARG A 19 -11.57 4.86 -2.45
C ARG A 19 -11.71 3.39 -2.87
N THR A 20 -10.97 2.50 -2.20
CA THR A 20 -10.97 1.07 -2.51
C THR A 20 -11.02 0.22 -1.26
N PHE A 21 -11.68 -0.93 -1.37
CA PHE A 21 -11.65 -1.97 -0.33
C PHE A 21 -10.43 -2.90 -0.46
N SER A 22 -9.56 -2.69 -1.45
CA SER A 22 -8.45 -3.59 -1.73
C SER A 22 -7.30 -3.56 -0.71
N LYS A 23 -7.30 -2.60 0.22
CA LYS A 23 -6.17 -2.33 1.13
C LYS A 23 -6.57 -2.50 2.59
N ALA A 24 -6.90 -1.41 3.28
CA ALA A 24 -7.24 -1.43 4.71
C ALA A 24 -8.43 -2.36 5.06
N TYR A 25 -9.29 -2.63 4.07
CA TYR A 25 -10.46 -3.48 4.18
C TYR A 25 -10.21 -4.95 3.78
N GLY A 26 -9.04 -5.30 3.24
CA GLY A 26 -8.67 -6.69 2.92
C GLY A 26 -9.38 -7.33 1.71
N LEU A 27 -10.19 -6.60 0.95
CA LEU A 27 -10.97 -7.15 -0.17
C LEU A 27 -10.24 -7.05 -1.52
N ALA A 28 -8.93 -7.28 -1.55
CA ALA A 28 -8.14 -7.15 -2.77
C ALA A 28 -8.63 -8.10 -3.89
N GLY A 29 -9.10 -9.30 -3.54
CA GLY A 29 -9.61 -10.28 -4.50
C GLY A 29 -11.00 -9.95 -5.05
N LEU A 30 -11.83 -9.19 -4.32
CA LEU A 30 -13.25 -8.97 -4.68
C LEU A 30 -13.48 -7.78 -5.61
N ARG A 31 -12.44 -6.98 -5.87
CA ARG A 31 -12.43 -5.90 -6.87
C ARG A 31 -13.55 -4.87 -6.68
N ILE A 32 -13.69 -4.36 -5.45
CA ILE A 32 -14.67 -3.32 -5.12
C ILE A 32 -14.03 -2.01 -4.64
N GLY A 33 -14.63 -0.90 -5.06
CA GLY A 33 -14.26 0.45 -4.73
C GLY A 33 -15.42 1.41 -5.02
N TYR A 34 -15.24 2.67 -4.69
CA TYR A 34 -16.24 3.71 -4.93
C TYR A 34 -15.58 5.05 -5.22
N GLY A 35 -16.31 5.92 -5.92
CA GLY A 35 -15.97 7.31 -6.12
C GLY A 35 -16.97 8.21 -5.39
N VAL A 36 -16.49 9.31 -4.82
CA VAL A 36 -17.32 10.39 -4.27
C VAL A 36 -17.03 11.64 -5.09
N THR A 37 -18.07 12.21 -5.69
CA THR A 37 -17.98 13.34 -6.62
C THR A 37 -19.35 14.02 -6.73
N THR A 38 -19.47 15.05 -7.57
CA THR A 38 -20.71 15.77 -7.82
C THR A 38 -21.73 14.92 -8.59
N LYS A 39 -23.02 15.30 -8.54
CA LYS A 39 -24.08 14.55 -9.24
C LYS A 39 -23.87 14.54 -10.74
N GLU A 40 -23.34 15.63 -11.28
CA GLU A 40 -23.05 15.85 -12.69
C GLU A 40 -21.99 14.86 -13.18
N ILE A 41 -20.87 14.75 -12.47
CA ILE A 41 -19.79 13.80 -12.79
C ILE A 41 -20.29 12.37 -12.59
N ALA A 42 -20.98 12.08 -11.49
CA ALA A 42 -21.52 10.75 -11.22
C ALA A 42 -22.51 10.29 -12.32
N ALA A 43 -23.33 11.20 -12.85
CA ALA A 43 -24.25 10.90 -13.94
C ALA A 43 -23.50 10.51 -15.23
N VAL A 44 -22.42 11.22 -15.58
CA VAL A 44 -21.58 10.87 -16.72
C VAL A 44 -20.93 9.49 -16.52
N LEU A 45 -20.35 9.23 -15.35
CA LEU A 45 -19.72 7.94 -15.04
C LEU A 45 -20.72 6.77 -15.10
N ASN A 46 -21.96 6.99 -14.68
CA ASN A 46 -23.00 5.95 -14.73
C ASN A 46 -23.49 5.64 -16.16
N LYS A 47 -23.30 6.56 -17.13
CA LYS A 47 -23.60 6.29 -18.55
C LYS A 47 -22.57 5.36 -19.20
N ILE A 48 -21.32 5.40 -18.74
CA ILE A 48 -20.21 4.62 -19.30
C ILE A 48 -19.92 3.32 -18.53
N ARG A 49 -20.30 3.22 -17.25
CA ARG A 49 -20.03 1.99 -16.50
C ARG A 49 -20.87 0.85 -17.05
N GLU A 50 -20.28 -0.33 -17.14
CA GLU A 50 -21.02 -1.52 -17.52
C GLU A 50 -22.11 -1.86 -16.50
N PRO A 51 -23.27 -2.37 -16.95
CA PRO A 51 -24.22 -2.98 -16.04
C PRO A 51 -23.57 -4.17 -15.33
N PHE A 52 -23.93 -4.40 -14.07
CA PHE A 52 -23.43 -5.52 -13.26
C PHE A 52 -21.90 -5.56 -13.08
N ASN A 53 -21.21 -4.41 -13.15
CA ASN A 53 -19.75 -4.30 -12.98
C ASN A 53 -19.18 -4.72 -11.61
N ILE A 54 -20.02 -5.12 -10.65
CA ILE A 54 -19.63 -5.57 -9.31
C ILE A 54 -20.46 -6.80 -8.91
N ASN A 55 -19.78 -7.89 -8.54
CA ASN A 55 -20.43 -9.14 -8.12
C ASN A 55 -21.12 -9.02 -6.74
N ARG A 56 -22.13 -9.86 -6.49
CA ARG A 56 -22.94 -9.85 -5.26
C ARG A 56 -22.11 -10.04 -3.99
N PHE A 57 -21.13 -10.94 -3.99
CA PHE A 57 -20.28 -11.19 -2.81
C PHE A 57 -19.47 -9.96 -2.43
N ALA A 58 -18.96 -9.21 -3.41
CA ALA A 58 -18.24 -7.97 -3.17
C ALA A 58 -19.13 -6.90 -2.54
N GLN A 59 -20.38 -6.75 -3.00
CA GLN A 59 -21.34 -5.79 -2.43
C GLN A 59 -21.64 -6.12 -0.96
N VAL A 60 -21.94 -7.38 -0.65
CA VAL A 60 -22.23 -7.85 0.72
C VAL A 60 -21.02 -7.65 1.64
N ALA A 61 -19.82 -8.05 1.19
CA ALA A 61 -18.60 -7.91 1.99
C ALA A 61 -18.25 -6.44 2.26
N ALA A 62 -18.41 -5.56 1.26
CA ALA A 62 -18.16 -4.13 1.44
C ALA A 62 -19.18 -3.48 2.37
N TRP A 63 -20.46 -3.84 2.26
CA TRP A 63 -21.51 -3.35 3.16
C TRP A 63 -21.19 -3.68 4.62
N GLU A 64 -20.86 -4.94 4.92
CA GLU A 64 -20.52 -5.37 6.27
C GLU A 64 -19.29 -4.62 6.82
N LEU A 65 -18.25 -4.47 6.00
CA LEU A 65 -17.03 -3.78 6.41
C LEU A 65 -17.20 -2.27 6.57
N LEU A 66 -18.13 -1.63 5.86
CA LEU A 66 -18.50 -0.22 6.08
C LEU A 66 -19.17 -0.04 7.44
N ASN A 67 -20.01 -0.99 7.86
CA ASN A 67 -20.67 -0.97 9.17
C ASN A 67 -19.71 -1.36 10.31
N ASN A 68 -18.71 -2.20 10.03
CA ASN A 68 -17.72 -2.65 11.01
C ASN A 68 -16.38 -1.88 10.93
N GLN A 69 -16.42 -0.60 11.26
CA GLN A 69 -15.21 0.25 11.29
C GLN A 69 -14.15 -0.19 12.30
N SER A 70 -14.51 -1.03 13.28
CA SER A 70 -13.57 -1.54 14.29
C SER A 70 -12.46 -2.40 13.68
N PHE A 71 -12.79 -3.22 12.68
CA PHE A 71 -11.84 -4.05 11.97
C PHE A 71 -10.80 -3.21 11.24
N VAL A 72 -11.24 -2.19 10.50
CA VAL A 72 -10.37 -1.28 9.75
C VAL A 72 -9.41 -0.54 10.68
N ARG A 73 -9.92 -0.02 11.81
CA ARG A 73 -9.08 0.65 12.82
C ARG A 73 -8.00 -0.28 13.38
N LYS A 74 -8.35 -1.54 13.69
CA LYS A 74 -7.37 -2.55 14.15
C LYS A 74 -6.31 -2.81 13.08
N THR A 75 -6.71 -3.01 11.82
CA THR A 75 -5.79 -3.22 10.69
C THR A 75 -4.83 -2.03 10.51
N VAL A 76 -5.35 -0.79 10.50
CA VAL A 76 -4.54 0.42 10.38
C VAL A 76 -3.58 0.58 11.55
N SER A 77 -4.05 0.34 12.78
CA SER A 77 -3.21 0.38 13.98
C SER A 77 -2.06 -0.64 13.90
N TYR A 78 -2.35 -1.88 13.49
CA TYR A 78 -1.35 -2.93 13.31
C TYR A 78 -0.30 -2.54 12.26
N VAL A 79 -0.74 -2.09 11.09
CA VAL A 79 0.16 -1.62 10.03
C VAL A 79 1.04 -0.47 10.51
N ASN A 80 0.49 0.48 11.27
CA ASN A 80 1.27 1.59 11.82
C ASN A 80 2.30 1.14 12.87
N GLN A 81 1.96 0.15 13.71
CA GLN A 81 2.90 -0.44 14.66
C GLN A 81 4.06 -1.13 13.95
N GLU A 82 3.78 -1.96 12.95
CA GLU A 82 4.78 -2.69 12.19
C GLU A 82 5.61 -1.78 11.26
N LYS A 83 5.02 -0.68 10.77
CA LYS A 83 5.74 0.40 10.06
C LYS A 83 6.86 0.97 10.92
N LYS A 84 6.58 1.27 12.20
CA LYS A 84 7.59 1.76 13.16
C LYS A 84 8.70 0.74 13.37
N TYR A 85 8.39 -0.56 13.38
CA TYR A 85 9.41 -1.61 13.42
C TYR A 85 10.31 -1.57 12.19
N LEU A 86 9.74 -1.55 10.98
CA LEU A 86 10.51 -1.48 9.74
C LEU A 86 11.40 -0.22 9.68
N TYR A 87 10.89 0.94 10.09
CA TYR A 87 11.68 2.18 10.13
C TYR A 87 12.92 2.06 10.99
N ARG A 88 12.77 1.52 12.21
CA ARG A 88 13.92 1.32 13.11
C ARG A 88 14.95 0.36 12.52
N GLU A 89 14.49 -0.74 11.91
CA GLU A 89 15.40 -1.74 11.36
C GLU A 89 16.09 -1.29 10.07
N LEU A 90 15.39 -0.55 9.20
CA LEU A 90 15.98 0.06 8.00
C LEU A 90 17.01 1.13 8.37
N ALA A 91 16.74 1.95 9.38
CA ALA A 91 17.70 2.94 9.88
C ALA A 91 18.99 2.28 10.40
N LYS A 92 18.89 1.14 11.11
CA LYS A 92 20.07 0.35 11.55
C LYS A 92 20.89 -0.19 10.38
N CYS A 93 20.29 -0.33 9.20
CA CYS A 93 21.00 -0.73 7.97
C CYS A 93 21.61 0.45 7.20
N ASP A 94 21.53 1.68 7.75
CA ASP A 94 21.92 2.91 7.05
C ASP A 94 21.18 3.10 5.70
N LEU A 95 19.90 2.73 5.66
CA LEU A 95 19.03 2.95 4.50
C LEU A 95 18.06 4.09 4.80
N SER A 96 17.97 5.05 3.87
CA SER A 96 16.95 6.09 3.92
C SER A 96 15.65 5.58 3.29
N PHE A 97 14.53 6.16 3.72
CA PHE A 97 13.19 5.79 3.25
C PHE A 97 12.25 6.98 3.30
N ILE A 98 11.19 6.94 2.50
CA ILE A 98 10.18 8.00 2.47
C ILE A 98 9.16 7.75 3.59
N ALA A 99 8.89 8.79 4.38
CA ALA A 99 7.84 8.76 5.39
C ALA A 99 6.49 8.43 4.72
N SER A 100 5.83 7.38 5.20
CA SER A 100 4.74 6.74 4.48
C SER A 100 3.41 6.88 5.22
N ALA A 101 2.42 7.40 4.50
CA ALA A 101 1.02 7.37 4.87
C ALA A 101 0.30 6.09 4.37
N THR A 102 1.03 5.14 3.77
CA THR A 102 0.46 3.96 3.10
C THR A 102 0.73 2.67 3.90
N ASN A 103 0.34 1.52 3.32
CA ASN A 103 0.64 0.19 3.84
C ASN A 103 1.96 -0.39 3.29
N PHE A 104 2.86 0.46 2.80
CA PHE A 104 4.19 0.08 2.33
C PHE A 104 5.21 1.16 2.69
N VAL A 105 6.48 0.83 2.54
CA VAL A 105 7.60 1.78 2.65
C VAL A 105 8.39 1.76 1.37
N VAL A 106 8.73 2.95 0.86
CA VAL A 106 9.70 3.12 -0.25
C VAL A 106 11.07 3.35 0.38
N VAL A 107 12.02 2.51 0.01
CA VAL A 107 13.38 2.47 0.57
C VAL A 107 14.37 2.83 -0.52
N ASN A 108 15.30 3.74 -0.23
CA ASN A 108 16.45 4.02 -1.06
C ASN A 108 17.56 3.04 -0.69
N PHE A 109 17.88 2.12 -1.59
CA PHE A 109 18.94 1.14 -1.42
C PHE A 109 20.34 1.70 -1.75
N LYS A 110 20.42 2.94 -2.27
CA LYS A 110 21.65 3.64 -2.71
C LYS A 110 22.39 2.98 -3.89
N LYS A 111 22.06 1.74 -4.23
CA LYS A 111 22.57 0.95 -5.36
C LYS A 111 21.40 0.38 -6.16
N ASN A 112 21.69 -0.14 -7.36
CA ASN A 112 20.68 -0.85 -8.15
C ASN A 112 20.05 -2.00 -7.35
N THR A 113 18.72 -2.13 -7.39
CA THR A 113 17.95 -3.09 -6.60
C THR A 113 17.88 -4.50 -7.18
N GLU A 114 18.32 -4.73 -8.42
CA GLU A 114 18.09 -5.98 -9.16
C GLU A 114 18.72 -7.20 -8.46
N SER A 115 19.99 -7.07 -8.05
CA SER A 115 20.69 -8.13 -7.34
C SER A 115 20.11 -8.38 -5.94
N LEU A 116 19.64 -7.33 -5.27
CA LEU A 116 18.94 -7.45 -3.98
C LEU A 116 17.60 -8.17 -4.17
N ASN A 117 16.82 -7.79 -5.19
CA ASN A 117 15.52 -8.38 -5.48
C ASN A 117 15.65 -9.87 -5.82
N THR A 118 16.59 -10.22 -6.69
CA THR A 118 16.92 -11.63 -7.02
C THR A 118 17.29 -12.42 -5.77
N TYR A 119 18.14 -11.85 -4.91
CA TYR A 119 18.51 -12.50 -3.65
C TYR A 119 17.31 -12.68 -2.70
N LEU A 120 16.52 -11.65 -2.46
CA LEU A 120 15.35 -11.73 -1.57
C LEU A 120 14.30 -12.71 -2.11
N LEU A 121 14.10 -12.74 -3.42
CA LEU A 121 13.22 -13.69 -4.09
C LEU A 121 13.66 -15.13 -3.83
N SER A 122 14.97 -15.42 -3.90
CA SER A 122 15.53 -16.74 -3.56
C SER A 122 15.28 -17.16 -2.11
N LYS A 123 14.98 -16.20 -1.22
CA LYS A 123 14.61 -16.44 0.19
C LYS A 123 13.09 -16.45 0.41
N GLY A 124 12.30 -16.39 -0.67
CA GLY A 124 10.85 -16.29 -0.60
C GLY A 124 10.37 -14.99 0.04
N VAL A 125 11.05 -13.88 -0.27
CA VAL A 125 10.65 -12.52 0.11
C VAL A 125 10.52 -11.69 -1.16
N ILE A 126 9.32 -11.23 -1.45
CA ILE A 126 9.02 -10.47 -2.67
C ILE A 126 8.92 -8.99 -2.32
N ILE A 127 9.83 -8.19 -2.88
CA ILE A 127 9.75 -6.73 -2.88
C ILE A 127 9.28 -6.24 -4.26
N ARG A 128 8.97 -4.95 -4.37
CA ARG A 128 8.69 -4.32 -5.67
C ARG A 128 9.77 -3.32 -6.00
N GLU A 129 10.60 -3.64 -6.99
CA GLU A 129 11.54 -2.67 -7.56
C GLU A 129 10.81 -1.50 -8.21
N LEU A 130 11.44 -0.32 -8.21
CA LEU A 130 10.88 0.90 -8.80
C LEU A 130 11.65 1.37 -10.05
N SER A 131 12.49 0.51 -10.63
CA SER A 131 13.22 0.80 -11.89
C SER A 131 12.29 1.18 -13.04
N GLY A 132 11.13 0.51 -13.16
CA GLY A 132 10.10 0.86 -14.15
C GLY A 132 9.46 2.25 -13.97
N TRP A 133 9.74 2.93 -12.84
CA TRP A 133 9.34 4.31 -12.56
C TRP A 133 10.53 5.28 -12.59
N GLY A 134 11.67 4.88 -13.16
CA GLY A 134 12.89 5.71 -13.21
C GLY A 134 13.64 5.82 -11.88
N LEU A 135 13.35 4.93 -10.91
CA LEU A 135 13.97 4.92 -9.58
C LEU A 135 14.73 3.60 -9.34
N PRO A 136 15.82 3.33 -10.08
CA PRO A 136 16.52 2.04 -10.06
C PRO A 136 17.20 1.73 -8.72
N SER A 137 17.46 2.74 -7.90
CA SER A 137 18.01 2.58 -6.55
C SER A 137 16.93 2.43 -5.47
N TYR A 138 15.65 2.41 -5.85
CA TYR A 138 14.54 2.33 -4.91
C TYR A 138 13.74 1.05 -5.10
N PHE A 139 13.27 0.52 -3.97
CA PHE A 139 12.26 -0.51 -3.95
C PHE A 139 11.19 -0.15 -2.93
N ARG A 140 10.05 -0.83 -3.04
CA ARG A 140 8.94 -0.74 -2.11
C ARG A 140 8.66 -2.08 -1.48
N VAL A 141 8.53 -2.09 -0.16
CA VAL A 141 8.15 -3.27 0.64
C VAL A 141 6.81 -3.02 1.30
N THR A 142 5.86 -3.94 1.12
CA THR A 142 4.56 -3.92 1.82
C THR A 142 4.79 -4.24 3.29
N ILE A 143 4.10 -3.52 4.18
CA ILE A 143 4.12 -3.81 5.62
C ILE A 143 3.24 -5.05 5.84
N GLY A 144 3.89 -6.19 6.09
CA GLY A 144 3.22 -7.47 6.29
C GLY A 144 3.00 -7.79 7.77
N LEU A 145 2.80 -9.07 8.05
CA LEU A 145 2.79 -9.61 9.40
C LEU A 145 4.18 -9.47 10.03
N LYS A 146 4.23 -9.39 11.37
CA LYS A 146 5.48 -9.32 12.15
C LYS A 146 6.51 -10.38 11.75
N LYS A 147 6.09 -11.62 11.48
CA LYS A 147 6.96 -12.70 11.02
C LYS A 147 7.56 -12.44 9.63
N GLU A 148 6.78 -11.85 8.73
CA GLU A 148 7.18 -11.50 7.36
C GLU A 148 8.14 -10.30 7.38
N ASN A 149 7.82 -9.27 8.15
CA ASN A 149 8.68 -8.10 8.34
C ASN A 149 10.04 -8.50 8.95
N LYS A 150 10.04 -9.39 9.95
CA LYS A 150 11.28 -9.95 10.52
C LYS A 150 12.08 -10.75 9.49
N LYS A 151 11.42 -11.60 8.71
CA LYS A 151 12.07 -12.39 7.64
C LYS A 151 12.72 -11.49 6.59
N PHE A 152 12.02 -10.44 6.14
CA PHE A 152 12.55 -9.43 5.23
C PHE A 152 13.81 -8.75 5.82
N ILE A 153 13.72 -8.21 7.03
CA ILE A 153 14.85 -7.52 7.68
C ILE A 153 16.04 -8.45 7.88
N LYS A 154 15.82 -9.71 8.28
CA LYS A 154 16.88 -10.70 8.43
C LYS A 154 17.69 -10.85 7.14
N HIS A 155 17.02 -11.17 6.03
CA HIS A 155 17.70 -11.39 4.76
C HIS A 155 18.28 -10.11 4.16
N LEU A 156 17.63 -8.95 4.36
CA LEU A 156 18.21 -7.67 3.96
C LEU A 156 19.56 -7.42 4.65
N LYS A 157 19.65 -7.65 5.97
CA LYS A 157 20.91 -7.51 6.72
C LYS A 157 21.97 -8.51 6.27
N GLU A 158 21.59 -9.76 6.03
CA GLU A 158 22.48 -10.78 5.49
C GLU A 158 23.08 -10.37 4.14
N TYR A 159 22.25 -9.82 3.23
CA TYR A 159 22.71 -9.34 1.93
C TYR A 159 23.70 -8.17 2.06
N ILE A 160 23.36 -7.17 2.87
CA ILE A 160 24.21 -6.00 3.09
C ILE A 160 25.55 -6.41 3.72
N GLY A 161 25.54 -7.34 4.69
CA GLY A 161 26.75 -7.85 5.33
C GLY A 161 27.71 -8.54 4.36
N ARG A 162 27.18 -9.33 3.41
CA ARG A 162 27.99 -9.98 2.36
C ARG A 162 28.61 -8.98 1.39
N SER A 163 27.91 -7.89 1.08
CA SER A 163 28.39 -6.88 0.11
C SER A 163 29.46 -5.93 0.65
N ARG A 164 29.77 -6.03 1.95
CA ARG A 164 30.82 -5.24 2.63
C ARG A 164 32.12 -6.02 2.81
N GLN A 165 32.10 -7.33 2.56
CA GLN A 165 33.28 -8.19 2.43
C GLN A 165 33.72 -8.20 0.97
#